data_AF-A0A944D016-F1
#
_entry.id   AF-A0A944D016-F1
#
_cell.length_a   1.000
_cell.length_b   1.000
_cell.length_c   1.000
_cell.angle_alpha   90.00
_cell.angle_beta   90.00
_cell.angle_gamma   90.00
#
_symmetry.space_group_name_H-M   'P 1'
#
loop_
_entity.id
_entity.type
_entity.pdbx_description
1 polymer ?
#
loop_
_entity_poly.entity_id
_entity_poly.type
_entity_poly.pdbx_seq_one_letter_code
_entity_poly.pdbx_strand_id
1 'polypeptide(L)'
;MKHIILTRKVLSVVQRYADNFTKYYADFYADSGLWMEKQIIYSYEQEANKRYDEIIFTIQNHLSNDIISYPNNIAKIKWKSRTLIVTFSEEENIRIIEDLVIR
;
A
#
# COMPACT_ATOMS: atom_id res chain seq x y z
N MET A 1 -13.24 -7.09 16.42
CA MET A 1 -12.23 -7.15 15.34
C MET A 1 -12.95 -7.59 14.09
N LYS A 2 -13.19 -6.67 13.16
CA LYS A 2 -13.75 -7.01 11.84
C LYS A 2 -12.75 -7.80 11.01
N HIS A 3 -13.26 -8.78 10.28
CA HIS A 3 -12.49 -9.47 9.25
C HIS A 3 -12.35 -8.54 8.05
N ILE A 4 -11.12 -8.34 7.55
CA ILE A 4 -10.87 -7.40 6.45
C ILE A 4 -10.53 -8.17 5.19
N ILE A 5 -11.28 -7.91 4.13
CA ILE A 5 -11.07 -8.48 2.80
C ILE A 5 -10.55 -7.38 1.87
N LEU A 6 -9.37 -7.59 1.29
CA LEU A 6 -8.80 -6.71 0.29
C LEU A 6 -9.21 -7.20 -1.09
N THR A 7 -9.93 -6.38 -1.86
CA THR A 7 -10.29 -6.75 -3.24
C THR A 7 -9.05 -6.82 -4.13
N ARG A 8 -9.14 -7.60 -5.22
CA ARG A 8 -8.07 -7.69 -6.23
C ARG A 8 -7.68 -6.31 -6.79
N LYS A 9 -8.67 -5.40 -6.91
CA LYS A 9 -8.44 -4.01 -7.33
C LYS A 9 -7.47 -3.31 -6.38
N VAL A 10 -7.73 -3.37 -5.08
CA VAL A 10 -6.87 -2.76 -4.06
C VAL A 10 -5.47 -3.34 -4.07
N LEU A 11 -5.34 -4.68 -4.10
CA LEU A 11 -4.04 -5.36 -4.17
C LEU A 11 -3.24 -4.90 -5.41
N SER A 12 -3.91 -4.74 -6.57
CA SER A 12 -3.26 -4.24 -7.78
C SER A 12 -2.79 -2.78 -7.69
N VAL A 13 -3.45 -1.95 -6.87
CA VAL A 13 -3.02 -0.57 -6.63
C VAL A 13 -1.77 -0.56 -5.76
N VAL A 14 -1.74 -1.35 -4.68
CA VAL A 14 -0.57 -1.46 -3.80
C VAL A 14 0.63 -2.01 -4.57
N GLN A 15 0.42 -3.07 -5.35
CA GLN A 15 1.47 -3.67 -6.18
C GLN A 15 2.05 -2.65 -7.16
N ARG A 16 1.21 -1.97 -7.94
CA ARG A 16 1.65 -0.95 -8.89
C ARG A 16 2.40 0.20 -8.21
N TYR A 17 2.02 0.58 -6.99
CA TYR A 17 2.76 1.57 -6.23
C TYR A 17 4.16 1.08 -5.86
N ALA A 18 4.29 -0.17 -5.41
CA ALA A 18 5.57 -0.81 -5.12
C ALA A 18 6.44 -0.93 -6.39
N ASP A 19 5.87 -1.39 -7.50
CA ASP A 19 6.57 -1.53 -8.78
C ASP A 19 7.08 -0.18 -9.30
N ASN A 20 6.25 0.87 -9.22
CA ASN A 20 6.64 2.22 -9.63
C ASN A 20 7.78 2.77 -8.76
N PHE A 21 7.83 2.42 -7.49
CA PHE A 21 8.95 2.76 -6.61
C PHE A 21 10.24 2.11 -7.11
N THR A 22 10.23 0.79 -7.34
CA THR A 22 11.40 0.07 -7.88
C THR A 22 11.83 0.65 -9.22
N LYS A 23 10.88 0.85 -10.14
CA LYS A 23 11.17 1.37 -11.48
C LYS A 23 11.82 2.74 -11.45
N TYR A 24 11.31 3.66 -10.62
CA TYR A 24 11.87 5.01 -10.49
C TYR A 24 13.36 4.97 -10.12
N TYR A 25 13.75 4.12 -9.17
CA TYR A 25 15.14 4.00 -8.75
C TYR A 25 15.97 3.17 -9.72
N ALA A 26 15.41 2.12 -10.34
CA ALA A 26 16.09 1.37 -11.38
C ALA A 26 16.48 2.29 -12.55
N ASP A 27 15.55 3.13 -13.02
CA ASP A 27 15.80 4.11 -14.08
C ASP A 27 16.84 5.15 -13.64
N PHE A 28 16.80 5.60 -12.38
CA PHE A 28 17.76 6.57 -11.84
C PHE A 28 19.20 6.03 -11.75
N TYR A 29 19.36 4.76 -11.39
CA TYR A 29 20.68 4.16 -11.18
C TYR A 29 21.23 3.45 -12.42
N ALA A 30 20.39 3.01 -13.36
CA ALA A 30 20.84 2.36 -14.60
C ALA A 30 21.71 3.27 -15.48
N ASP A 31 21.53 4.59 -15.40
CA ASP A 31 22.32 5.59 -16.13
C ASP A 31 23.56 6.09 -15.35
N SER A 32 23.78 5.60 -14.13
CA SER A 32 24.79 6.15 -13.24
C SER A 32 26.20 5.58 -13.43
N GLY A 33 26.35 4.47 -14.16
CA GLY A 33 27.65 3.82 -14.41
C GLY A 33 28.30 3.26 -13.13
N LEU A 34 27.49 2.98 -12.11
CA LEU A 34 27.96 2.51 -10.81
C LEU A 34 28.28 1.03 -10.89
N TRP A 35 29.47 0.66 -10.43
CA TRP A 35 29.94 -0.74 -10.41
C TRP A 35 29.06 -1.70 -9.57
N MET A 36 28.14 -1.15 -8.77
CA MET A 36 27.24 -1.85 -7.84
C MET A 36 25.75 -1.76 -8.19
N GLU A 37 25.38 -1.34 -9.39
CA GLU A 37 23.98 -1.17 -9.84
C GLU A 37 23.05 -2.34 -9.46
N LYS A 38 23.50 -3.59 -9.63
CA LYS A 38 22.69 -4.77 -9.29
C LYS A 38 22.36 -4.90 -7.80
N GLN A 39 23.30 -4.60 -6.92
CA GLN A 39 23.08 -4.69 -5.47
C GLN A 39 22.15 -3.56 -5.00
N ILE A 40 22.29 -2.38 -5.61
CA ILE A 40 21.43 -1.23 -5.36
C ILE A 40 20.00 -1.53 -5.83
N ILE A 41 19.81 -2.00 -7.06
CA ILE A 41 18.49 -2.38 -7.59
C ILE A 41 17.84 -3.46 -6.71
N TYR A 42 18.58 -4.51 -6.33
CA TYR A 42 18.08 -5.55 -5.45
C TYR A 42 17.59 -4.99 -4.09
N SER A 43 18.32 -4.03 -3.51
CA SER A 43 17.87 -3.38 -2.27
C SER A 43 16.55 -2.62 -2.43
N TYR A 44 16.31 -2.01 -3.61
CA TYR A 44 15.07 -1.30 -3.89
C TYR A 44 13.90 -2.25 -4.15
N GLU A 45 14.14 -3.43 -4.74
CA GLU A 45 13.14 -4.49 -4.82
C GLU A 45 12.70 -4.97 -3.43
N GLN A 46 13.66 -5.18 -2.52
CA GLN A 46 13.36 -5.55 -1.14
C GLN A 46 12.57 -4.44 -0.42
N GLU A 47 12.93 -3.17 -0.63
CA GLU A 47 12.19 -2.05 -0.06
C GLU A 47 10.77 -1.93 -0.65
N ALA A 48 10.59 -2.21 -1.93
CA ALA A 48 9.28 -2.21 -2.57
C ALA A 48 8.35 -3.28 -1.99
N ASN A 49 8.86 -4.51 -1.80
CA ASN A 49 8.11 -5.58 -1.13
C ASN A 49 7.75 -5.18 0.30
N LYS A 50 8.70 -4.60 1.04
CA LYS A 50 8.44 -4.10 2.40
C LYS A 50 7.34 -3.03 2.40
N ARG A 51 7.33 -2.12 1.43
CA ARG A 51 6.30 -1.08 1.30
C ARG A 51 4.93 -1.68 0.99
N TYR A 52 4.85 -2.71 0.15
CA TYR A 52 3.63 -3.44 -0.12
C TYR A 52 3.03 -4.01 1.18
N ASP A 53 3.84 -4.72 1.96
CA ASP A 53 3.41 -5.32 3.23
C ASP A 53 3.02 -4.26 4.25
N GLU A 54 3.81 -3.18 4.37
CA GLU A 54 3.52 -2.08 5.29
C GLU A 54 2.19 -1.38 4.98
N ILE A 55 1.85 -1.16 3.70
CA ILE A 55 0.58 -0.54 3.31
C ILE A 55 -0.58 -1.46 3.69
N ILE A 56 -0.51 -2.74 3.36
CA ILE A 56 -1.55 -3.73 3.69
C ILE A 56 -1.76 -3.80 5.19
N PHE A 57 -0.66 -3.96 5.94
CA PHE A 57 -0.70 -4.01 7.40
C PHE A 57 -1.30 -2.72 8.00
N THR A 58 -0.93 -1.56 7.47
CA THR A 58 -1.46 -0.27 7.93
C THR A 58 -2.97 -0.16 7.71
N ILE A 59 -3.45 -0.55 6.53
CA ILE A 59 -4.89 -0.56 6.22
C ILE A 59 -5.61 -1.52 7.16
N GLN A 60 -5.11 -2.76 7.30
CA GLN A 60 -5.74 -3.77 8.13
C GLN A 60 -5.79 -3.36 9.60
N ASN A 61 -4.68 -2.89 10.16
CA ASN A 61 -4.60 -2.49 11.56
C ASN A 61 -5.53 -1.31 11.86
N HIS A 62 -5.58 -0.31 10.99
CA HIS A 62 -6.41 0.87 11.21
C HIS A 62 -7.91 0.57 11.06
N LEU A 63 -8.26 -0.30 10.11
CA LEU A 63 -9.64 -0.68 9.84
C LEU A 63 -10.10 -1.89 10.66
N SER A 64 -9.27 -2.51 11.49
CA SER A 64 -9.72 -3.60 12.39
C SER A 64 -10.42 -3.06 13.64
N ASN A 65 -10.30 -1.75 13.90
CA ASN A 65 -10.87 -1.11 15.08
C ASN A 65 -12.34 -0.72 14.85
N ASP A 66 -13.23 -1.39 15.58
CA ASP A 66 -14.68 -1.24 15.48
C ASP A 66 -15.20 0.08 16.08
N ILE A 67 -14.38 0.77 16.87
CA ILE A 67 -14.77 2.01 17.58
C ILE A 67 -14.78 3.21 16.61
N ILE A 68 -14.05 3.12 15.49
CA ILE A 68 -13.88 4.25 14.57
C ILE A 68 -15.02 4.27 13.56
N SER A 69 -15.88 5.28 13.67
CA SER A 69 -16.88 5.60 12.66
C SER A 69 -16.24 6.41 11.52
N TYR A 70 -16.49 5.99 10.28
CA TYR A 70 -15.96 6.64 9.09
C TYR A 70 -17.12 7.22 8.27
N PRO A 71 -17.17 8.55 8.05
CA PRO A 71 -18.20 9.13 7.20
C PRO A 71 -18.07 8.58 5.78
N ASN A 72 -19.20 8.16 5.22
CA ASN A 72 -19.30 7.57 3.87
C ASN A 72 -18.43 6.32 3.65
N ASN A 73 -18.05 5.61 4.71
CA ASN A 73 -17.14 4.45 4.65
C ASN A 73 -15.80 4.77 3.95
N ILE A 74 -15.29 5.98 4.17
CA ILE A 74 -13.99 6.41 3.65
C ILE A 74 -13.05 6.65 4.83
N ALA A 75 -11.94 5.91 4.86
CA ALA A 75 -10.85 6.12 5.79
C ALA A 75 -9.70 6.88 5.12
N LYS A 76 -9.14 7.86 5.84
CA LYS A 76 -7.92 8.56 5.45
C LYS A 76 -6.82 8.19 6.43
N ILE A 77 -5.87 7.39 5.98
CA ILE A 77 -4.82 6.82 6.84
C ILE A 77 -3.49 7.44 6.41
N LYS A 78 -2.77 8.04 7.37
CA LYS A 78 -1.43 8.57 7.10
C LYS A 78 -0.42 7.41 7.07
N TRP A 79 0.38 7.34 6.01
CA TRP A 79 1.45 6.36 5.87
C TRP A 79 2.71 7.03 5.32
N LYS A 80 3.74 7.18 6.16
CA LYS A 80 4.96 7.95 5.85
C LYS A 80 4.60 9.38 5.38
N SER A 81 5.06 9.76 4.19
CA SER A 81 4.78 11.04 3.53
C SER A 81 3.49 11.03 2.69
N ARG A 82 2.77 9.91 2.64
CA ARG A 82 1.60 9.69 1.80
C ARG A 82 0.32 9.56 2.63
N THR A 83 -0.81 9.75 1.97
CA THR A 83 -2.15 9.51 2.51
C THR A 83 -2.81 8.38 1.73
N LEU A 84 -3.21 7.33 2.44
CA LEU A 84 -4.03 6.24 1.92
C LEU A 84 -5.50 6.63 2.09
N ILE A 85 -6.21 6.78 0.99
CA ILE A 85 -7.66 7.00 0.99
C ILE A 85 -8.30 5.67 0.65
N VAL A 86 -8.96 5.07 1.63
CA VAL A 86 -9.51 3.73 1.56
C VAL A 86 -11.03 3.82 1.56
N THR A 87 -11.66 3.27 0.54
CA THR A 87 -13.12 3.14 0.46
C THR A 87 -13.50 1.70 0.73
N PHE A 88 -14.48 1.48 1.59
CA PHE A 88 -14.89 0.15 1.99
C PHE A 88 -16.40 0.01 2.11
N SER A 89 -16.88 -1.22 2.09
CA SER A 89 -18.23 -1.60 2.50
C SER A 89 -18.16 -2.47 3.74
N GLU A 90 -19.26 -2.49 4.48
CA GLU A 90 -19.40 -3.32 5.68
C GLU A 90 -20.56 -4.29 5.51
N GLU A 91 -20.28 -5.57 5.69
CA GLU A 91 -21.26 -6.65 5.69
C GLU A 91 -21.10 -7.42 7.01
N GLU A 92 -22.01 -7.18 7.96
CA GLU A 92 -21.98 -7.77 9.31
C GLU A 92 -20.62 -7.57 10.01
N ASN A 93 -19.77 -8.60 10.00
CA ASN A 93 -18.45 -8.65 10.62
C ASN A 93 -17.29 -8.56 9.62
N ILE A 94 -17.60 -8.36 8.33
CA ILE A 94 -16.63 -8.26 7.25
C ILE A 94 -16.58 -6.82 6.78
N ARG A 95 -15.36 -6.30 6.62
CA ARG A 95 -15.09 -5.01 5.97
C ARG A 95 -14.37 -5.28 4.66
N ILE A 96 -15.04 -4.98 3.55
CA ILE A 96 -14.52 -5.24 2.20
C ILE A 96 -13.93 -3.95 1.67
N ILE A 97 -12.63 -3.96 1.37
CA ILE A 97 -11.94 -2.78 0.84
C ILE A 97 -12.12 -2.75 -0.67
N GLU A 98 -12.93 -1.81 -1.14
CA GLU A 98 -13.35 -1.71 -2.55
C GLU A 98 -12.42 -0.84 -3.37
N ASP A 99 -11.86 0.21 -2.76
CA ASP A 99 -10.98 1.14 -3.44
C ASP A 99 -9.86 1.66 -2.56
N LEU A 100 -8.73 1.97 -3.21
CA LEU A 100 -7.56 2.54 -2.56
C LEU A 100 -6.95 3.59 -3.49
N VAL A 101 -6.70 4.78 -2.95
CA VAL A 101 -5.93 5.85 -3.59
C VAL A 101 -4.76 6.23 -2.70
N ILE A 102 -3.54 6.21 -3.25
CA ILE A 102 -2.31 6.58 -2.56
C ILE A 102 -1.89 7.96 -3.07
N ARG A 103 -1.90 8.98 -2.19
CA ARG A 103 -1.54 10.37 -2.51
C ARG A 103 -0.27 10.81 -1.79
#